data_AF-B9L9H4-F1
#
_entry.id   AF-B9L9H4-F1
#
_cell.length_a   1.000
_cell.length_b   1.000
_cell.length_c   1.000
_cell.angle_alpha   90.00
_cell.angle_beta   90.00
_cell.angle_gamma   90.00
#
_symmetry.space_group_name_H-M   'P 1'
#
loop_
_entity.id
_entity.type
_entity.pdbx_description
1 polymer ?
#
loop_
_entity_poly.entity_id
_entity_poly.type
_entity_poly.pdbx_seq_one_letter_code
_entity_poly.pdbx_strand_id
1 'polypeptide(L)'
;MYSKYLRSDISFKILSNYPFYSAEIEEDFENFKNKLSEYDVGVWVNAELRIENVELRITDLKIFNSLGEELSWEDVVLNYMKALNTFMREQIGVCINKNIPRTIDNELTYLIIQRKDKKEFSDMFFVAVDGEVIFPMINKNFDVNLALIKLAEWKNRAGMKNLIKFQY
;
A
#
# COMPACT_ATOMS: atom_id res chain seq x y z
N MET A 1 4.83 -15.45 9.57
CA MET A 1 4.34 -15.89 8.24
C MET A 1 4.85 -15.00 7.12
N TYR A 2 4.81 -13.68 7.27
CA TYR A 2 5.23 -12.72 6.23
C TYR A 2 6.74 -12.50 6.11
N SER A 3 7.52 -12.78 7.16
CA SER A 3 8.98 -12.54 7.20
C SER A 3 9.76 -13.14 6.03
N LYS A 4 9.36 -14.30 5.50
CA LYS A 4 10.00 -14.93 4.33
C LYS A 4 9.84 -14.16 3.02
N TYR A 5 8.89 -13.22 2.96
CA TYR A 5 8.64 -12.38 1.79
C TYR A 5 9.20 -10.96 1.97
N LEU A 6 9.89 -10.69 3.08
CA LEU A 6 10.46 -9.40 3.42
C LEU A 6 11.97 -9.45 3.29
N ARG A 7 12.54 -8.34 2.83
CA ARG A 7 13.98 -8.16 2.82
C ARG A 7 14.47 -7.89 4.24
N SER A 8 15.43 -8.68 4.70
CA SER A 8 15.96 -8.58 6.07
C SER A 8 16.72 -7.28 6.32
N ASP A 9 17.19 -6.62 5.26
CA ASP A 9 17.92 -5.35 5.32
C ASP A 9 17.01 -4.11 5.30
N ILE A 10 15.68 -4.29 5.24
CA ILE A 10 14.71 -3.20 5.17
C ILE A 10 13.82 -3.23 6.40
N SER A 11 13.97 -2.23 7.26
CA SER A 11 13.04 -1.97 8.35
C SER A 11 11.85 -1.14 7.87
N PHE A 12 10.72 -1.28 8.55
CA PHE A 12 9.54 -0.44 8.36
C PHE A 12 8.75 -0.35 9.66
N LYS A 13 7.94 0.70 9.81
CA LYS A 13 7.07 0.93 10.96
C LYS A 13 5.66 1.25 10.50
N ILE A 14 4.68 0.51 11.02
CA ILE A 14 3.25 0.75 10.79
C ILE A 14 2.61 1.13 12.12
N LEU A 15 1.85 2.23 12.12
CA LEU A 15 1.00 2.62 13.25
C LEU A 15 -0.44 2.30 12.92
N SER A 16 -1.18 1.71 13.83
CA SER A 16 -2.60 1.46 13.62
C SER A 16 -3.43 1.49 14.89
N ASN A 17 -4.74 1.72 14.76
CA ASN A 17 -5.68 1.48 15.85
C ASN A 17 -6.29 0.06 15.79
N TYR A 18 -5.88 -0.78 14.85
CA TYR A 18 -6.37 -2.16 14.63
C TYR A 18 -5.18 -3.13 14.60
N PRO A 19 -5.31 -4.39 15.11
CA PRO A 19 -4.21 -5.33 15.27
C PRO A 19 -3.71 -5.95 13.94
N PHE A 20 -3.27 -5.13 13.00
CA PHE A 20 -2.55 -5.60 11.82
C PHE A 20 -1.16 -6.15 12.21
N TYR A 21 -0.66 -7.08 11.41
CA TYR A 21 0.64 -7.68 11.61
C TYR A 21 1.76 -6.63 11.58
N SER A 22 2.64 -6.67 12.59
CA SER A 22 3.76 -5.73 12.76
C SER A 22 3.36 -4.26 12.97
N ALA A 23 2.09 -3.97 13.25
CA ALA A 23 1.67 -2.62 13.63
C ALA A 23 1.88 -2.37 15.13
N GLU A 24 2.35 -1.16 15.48
CA GLU A 24 2.18 -0.62 16.82
C GLU A 24 0.75 -0.11 16.98
N ILE A 25 0.14 -0.35 18.15
CA ILE A 25 -1.26 -0.02 18.40
C ILE A 25 -1.39 1.32 19.14
N GLU A 26 -2.17 2.23 18.57
CA GLU A 26 -2.61 3.48 19.17
C GLU A 26 -4.10 3.67 18.91
N GLU A 27 -4.90 3.64 19.97
CA GLU A 27 -6.37 3.70 19.88
C GLU A 27 -6.92 5.12 20.00
N ASP A 28 -6.13 6.06 20.53
CA ASP A 28 -6.50 7.47 20.59
C ASP A 28 -6.12 8.20 19.30
N PHE A 29 -7.09 8.85 18.66
CA PHE A 29 -6.87 9.44 17.33
C PHE A 29 -5.89 10.62 17.37
N GLU A 30 -5.94 11.44 18.42
CA GLU A 30 -5.04 12.59 18.54
C GLU A 30 -3.59 12.14 18.76
N ASN A 31 -3.37 11.17 19.65
CA ASN A 31 -2.06 10.55 19.83
C ASN A 31 -1.58 9.84 18.57
N PHE A 32 -2.47 9.15 17.85
CA PHE A 32 -2.16 8.52 16.58
C PHE A 32 -1.62 9.56 15.59
N LYS A 33 -2.32 10.69 15.41
CA LYS A 33 -1.89 11.78 14.52
C LYS A 33 -0.53 12.35 14.90
N ASN A 34 -0.28 12.55 16.19
CA ASN A 34 0.99 13.10 16.68
C ASN A 34 2.18 12.14 16.44
N LYS A 35 1.94 10.83 16.56
CA LYS A 35 2.99 9.80 16.36
C LYS A 35 3.35 9.56 14.90
N LEU A 36 2.50 9.90 13.93
CA LEU A 36 2.69 9.54 12.50
C LEU A 36 4.07 9.90 11.92
N SER A 37 4.69 10.99 12.40
CA SER A 37 6.01 11.43 11.93
C SER A 37 7.14 10.43 12.16
N GLU A 38 6.96 9.48 13.09
CA GLU A 38 7.92 8.42 13.41
C GLU A 38 7.67 7.11 12.64
N TYR A 39 6.63 7.06 11.80
CA TYR A 39 6.14 5.87 11.12
C TYR A 39 6.18 6.03 9.60
N ASP A 40 6.22 4.90 8.90
CA ASP A 40 6.20 4.89 7.43
C ASP A 40 4.78 4.97 6.88
N VAL A 41 3.84 4.34 7.58
CA VAL A 41 2.42 4.27 7.23
C VAL A 41 1.58 4.31 8.51
N GLY A 42 0.57 5.16 8.54
CA GLY A 42 -0.51 5.11 9.52
C GLY A 42 -1.76 4.47 8.94
N VAL A 43 -2.45 3.63 9.70
CA VAL A 43 -3.67 2.95 9.26
C VAL A 43 -4.75 3.05 10.32
N TRP A 44 -5.87 3.70 10.00
CA TRP A 44 -6.99 3.87 10.91
C TRP A 44 -8.25 3.17 10.38
N VAL A 45 -8.83 2.31 11.21
CA VAL A 45 -10.07 1.56 10.92
C VAL A 45 -11.22 2.16 11.71
N ASN A 46 -12.32 2.49 11.02
CA ASN A 46 -13.54 3.00 11.65
C ASN A 46 -14.16 1.95 12.59
N ALA A 47 -14.79 2.39 13.68
CA ALA A 47 -15.28 1.51 14.74
C ALA A 47 -16.30 0.46 14.26
N GLU A 48 -17.20 0.84 13.35
CA GLU A 48 -18.26 -0.03 12.80
C GLU A 48 -17.67 -1.28 12.13
N LEU A 49 -16.65 -1.09 11.28
CA LEU A 49 -15.99 -2.18 10.56
C LEU A 49 -15.23 -3.16 11.47
N ARG A 50 -14.79 -2.70 12.65
CA ARG A 50 -14.11 -3.56 13.64
C ARG A 50 -15.08 -4.56 14.27
N ILE A 51 -16.33 -4.15 14.46
CA ILE A 51 -17.34 -4.92 15.18
C ILE A 51 -17.90 -6.04 14.27
N GLU A 52 -18.03 -5.76 12.99
CA GLU A 52 -18.68 -6.66 12.03
C GLU A 52 -17.78 -7.82 11.53
N ASN A 53 -16.50 -7.88 11.92
CA ASN A 53 -15.54 -8.90 11.45
C ASN A 53 -15.49 -9.02 9.91
N VAL A 54 -15.64 -7.91 9.21
CA VAL A 54 -15.61 -7.88 7.75
C VAL A 54 -14.17 -8.09 7.26
N GLU A 55 -14.02 -8.77 6.12
CA GLU A 55 -12.74 -8.84 5.43
C GLU A 55 -12.37 -7.45 4.88
N LEU A 56 -11.55 -6.71 5.64
CA LEU A 56 -11.19 -5.32 5.37
C LEU A 56 -10.40 -5.18 4.06
N ARG A 57 -10.86 -4.33 3.15
CA ARG A 57 -10.12 -3.89 1.96
C ARG A 57 -9.40 -2.58 2.23
N ILE A 58 -8.48 -2.19 1.34
CA ILE A 58 -7.74 -0.92 1.47
C ILE A 58 -8.68 0.29 1.47
N THR A 59 -9.77 0.25 0.68
CA THR A 59 -10.78 1.32 0.62
C THR A 59 -11.57 1.49 1.91
N ASP A 60 -11.54 0.50 2.80
CA ASP A 60 -12.22 0.54 4.10
C ASP A 60 -11.33 1.14 5.19
N LEU A 61 -10.06 1.44 4.87
CA LEU A 61 -9.05 1.98 5.76
C LEU A 61 -8.80 3.45 5.46
N LYS A 62 -8.57 4.25 6.49
CA LYS A 62 -7.92 5.56 6.32
C LYS A 62 -6.42 5.36 6.41
N ILE A 63 -5.71 5.58 5.31
CA ILE A 63 -4.26 5.44 5.25
C ILE A 63 -3.63 6.83 5.31
N PHE A 64 -2.64 6.99 6.17
CA PHE A 64 -1.91 8.24 6.35
C PHE A 64 -0.43 8.07 6.01
N ASN A 65 0.15 9.11 5.42
CA ASN A 65 1.60 9.24 5.36
C ASN A 65 2.15 9.81 6.69
N SER A 66 3.48 9.84 6.80
CA SER A 66 4.20 10.37 7.96
C SER A 66 4.02 11.89 8.18
N LEU A 67 3.52 12.62 7.18
CA LEU A 67 3.18 14.03 7.30
C LEU A 67 1.77 14.25 7.86
N GLY A 68 1.04 13.17 8.14
CA GLY A 68 -0.33 13.26 8.61
C GLY A 68 -1.36 13.49 7.50
N GLU A 69 -0.99 13.34 6.23
CA GLU A 69 -1.93 13.47 5.12
C GLU A 69 -2.66 12.15 4.88
N GLU A 70 -3.99 12.20 4.81
CA GLU A 70 -4.80 11.04 4.41
C GLU A 70 -4.66 10.81 2.90
N LEU A 71 -4.38 9.57 2.52
CA LEU A 71 -4.15 9.08 1.17
C LEU A 71 -5.43 8.42 0.64
N SER A 72 -5.83 8.81 -0.57
CA SER A 72 -6.88 8.14 -1.32
C SER A 72 -6.44 6.75 -1.81
N TRP A 73 -7.37 5.93 -2.30
CA TRP A 73 -7.06 4.67 -2.96
C TRP A 73 -6.09 4.89 -4.13
N GLU A 74 -6.36 5.91 -4.94
CA GLU A 74 -5.53 6.34 -6.05
C GLU A 74 -4.11 6.66 -5.58
N ASP A 75 -3.96 7.44 -4.50
CA ASP A 75 -2.65 7.75 -3.93
C ASP A 75 -1.90 6.47 -3.51
N VAL A 76 -2.58 5.53 -2.87
CA VAL A 76 -1.98 4.26 -2.43
C VAL A 76 -1.46 3.47 -3.63
N VAL A 77 -2.27 3.30 -4.68
CA VAL A 77 -1.85 2.57 -5.89
C VAL A 77 -0.69 3.27 -6.59
N LEU A 78 -0.73 4.60 -6.71
CA LEU A 78 0.35 5.38 -7.31
C LEU A 78 1.66 5.27 -6.50
N ASN A 79 1.59 5.22 -5.16
CA ASN A 79 2.76 4.97 -4.32
C ASN A 79 3.37 3.59 -4.56
N TYR A 80 2.56 2.53 -4.70
CA TYR A 80 3.08 1.21 -5.09
C TYR A 80 3.81 1.25 -6.43
N MET A 81 3.20 1.89 -7.43
CA MET A 81 3.78 2.00 -8.76
C MET A 81 5.10 2.77 -8.72
N LYS A 82 5.12 3.92 -8.05
CA LYS A 82 6.31 4.77 -7.92
C LYS A 82 7.44 4.04 -7.20
N ALA A 83 7.15 3.44 -6.04
CA ALA A 83 8.14 2.72 -5.26
C ALA A 83 8.71 1.54 -6.04
N LEU A 84 7.84 0.72 -6.64
CA LEU A 84 8.24 -0.45 -7.43
C LEU A 84 9.15 -0.04 -8.59
N ASN A 85 8.77 0.97 -9.36
CA ASN A 85 9.55 1.45 -10.49
C ASN A 85 10.98 1.87 -10.10
N THR A 86 11.21 2.36 -8.88
CA THR A 86 12.53 2.81 -8.42
C THR A 86 13.55 1.67 -8.26
N PHE A 87 13.13 0.48 -7.85
CA PHE A 87 14.05 -0.62 -7.53
C PHE A 87 13.99 -1.80 -8.50
N MET A 88 13.19 -1.70 -9.56
CA MET A 88 13.16 -2.67 -10.65
C MET A 88 14.25 -2.38 -11.68
N ARG A 89 14.71 -3.44 -12.34
CA ARG A 89 15.77 -3.39 -13.38
C ARG A 89 15.30 -3.92 -14.73
N GLU A 90 14.08 -4.45 -14.77
CA GLU A 90 13.47 -5.07 -15.94
C GLU A 90 12.01 -4.62 -16.01
N GLN A 91 11.43 -4.67 -17.21
CA GLN A 91 10.02 -4.33 -17.39
C GLN A 91 9.14 -5.40 -16.76
N ILE A 92 8.17 -4.96 -15.95
CA ILE A 92 7.24 -5.84 -15.26
C ILE A 92 5.78 -5.42 -15.46
N GLY A 93 4.88 -6.40 -15.52
CA GLY A 93 3.45 -6.16 -15.63
C GLY A 93 2.83 -5.73 -14.30
N VAL A 94 1.94 -4.74 -14.35
CA VAL A 94 1.03 -4.40 -13.24
C VAL A 94 -0.38 -4.25 -13.77
N CYS A 95 -1.38 -4.71 -13.01
CA CYS A 95 -2.78 -4.57 -13.37
C CYS A 95 -3.48 -3.67 -12.34
N ILE A 96 -4.06 -2.54 -12.77
CA ILE A 96 -4.67 -1.55 -11.88
C ILE A 96 -6.07 -1.15 -12.36
N ASN A 97 -6.92 -0.61 -11.47
CA ASN A 97 -8.22 -0.06 -11.89
C ASN A 97 -8.06 1.03 -12.98
N LYS A 98 -9.06 1.16 -13.87
CA LYS A 98 -9.05 2.17 -14.94
C LYS A 98 -9.10 3.62 -14.45
N ASN A 99 -9.67 3.85 -13.27
CA ASN A 99 -9.82 5.18 -12.68
C ASN A 99 -8.51 5.73 -12.08
N ILE A 100 -7.46 4.90 -11.91
CA ILE A 100 -6.18 5.36 -11.36
C ILE A 100 -5.56 6.41 -12.30
N PRO A 101 -5.28 7.64 -11.80
CA PRO A 101 -4.75 8.75 -12.60
C PRO A 101 -3.44 8.40 -13.33
N ARG A 102 -3.17 9.12 -14.42
CA ARG A 102 -1.93 8.96 -15.22
C ARG A 102 -0.84 9.97 -14.85
N THR A 103 -0.96 10.61 -13.69
CA THR A 103 -0.12 11.75 -13.29
C THR A 103 1.37 11.46 -13.27
N ILE A 104 1.77 10.20 -13.07
CA ILE A 104 3.17 9.78 -13.04
C ILE A 104 3.55 8.80 -14.16
N ASP A 105 2.67 8.51 -15.14
CA ASP A 105 2.92 7.46 -16.15
C ASP A 105 4.25 7.68 -16.90
N ASN A 106 4.58 8.94 -17.20
CA ASN A 106 5.82 9.31 -17.89
C ASN A 106 7.10 9.02 -17.06
N GLU A 107 6.97 8.84 -15.75
CA GLU A 107 8.07 8.50 -14.83
C GLU A 107 8.24 6.98 -14.66
N LEU A 108 7.27 6.16 -15.08
CA LEU A 108 7.17 4.73 -14.78
C LEU A 108 7.77 3.85 -15.88
N THR A 109 9.05 4.07 -16.19
CA THR A 109 9.76 3.43 -17.32
C THR A 109 9.87 1.90 -17.26
N TYR A 110 9.79 1.30 -16.06
CA TYR A 110 9.89 -0.15 -15.86
C TYR A 110 8.54 -0.85 -15.71
N LEU A 111 7.42 -0.13 -15.78
CA LEU A 111 6.09 -0.73 -15.58
C LEU A 111 5.32 -0.84 -16.90
N ILE A 112 4.90 -2.06 -17.22
CA ILE A 112 3.88 -2.31 -18.25
C ILE A 112 2.52 -2.25 -17.55
N ILE A 113 1.88 -1.08 -17.63
CA ILE A 113 0.65 -0.79 -16.89
C ILE A 113 -0.57 -1.24 -17.67
N GLN A 114 -1.29 -2.24 -17.14
CA GLN A 114 -2.58 -2.68 -17.65
C GLN A 114 -3.71 -2.08 -16.80
N ARG A 115 -4.60 -1.29 -17.42
CA ARG A 115 -5.73 -0.67 -16.74
C ARG A 115 -7.02 -1.44 -17.04
N LYS A 116 -7.59 -2.11 -16.04
CA LYS A 116 -8.75 -3.01 -16.18
C LYS A 116 -9.75 -2.83 -15.05
N ASP A 117 -11.01 -3.20 -15.31
CA ASP A 117 -12.08 -3.23 -14.29
C ASP A 117 -12.20 -4.61 -13.65
N LYS A 118 -11.18 -5.46 -13.81
CA LYS A 118 -11.11 -6.81 -13.27
C LYS A 118 -9.67 -7.20 -13.00
N LYS A 119 -9.50 -8.08 -12.01
CA LYS A 119 -8.21 -8.67 -11.66
C LYS A 119 -7.70 -9.53 -12.81
N GLU A 120 -6.42 -9.36 -13.16
CA GLU A 120 -5.71 -10.20 -14.12
C GLU A 120 -4.36 -10.57 -13.55
N PHE A 121 -4.06 -11.86 -13.53
CA PHE A 121 -2.88 -12.38 -12.82
C PHE A 121 -1.76 -12.85 -13.75
N SER A 122 -2.04 -13.03 -15.05
CA SER A 122 -1.02 -13.52 -16.00
C SER A 122 0.10 -12.50 -16.08
N ASP A 123 1.32 -12.92 -15.73
CA ASP A 123 2.55 -12.14 -15.86
C ASP A 123 2.54 -10.80 -15.08
N MET A 124 1.68 -10.67 -14.07
CA MET A 124 1.57 -9.46 -13.24
C MET A 124 2.35 -9.60 -11.93
N PHE A 125 3.18 -8.60 -11.66
CA PHE A 125 3.95 -8.49 -10.42
C PHE A 125 3.06 -8.11 -9.23
N PHE A 126 2.15 -7.16 -9.44
CA PHE A 126 1.04 -6.90 -8.51
C PHE A 126 -0.23 -6.50 -9.26
N VAL A 127 -1.36 -6.66 -8.58
CA VAL A 127 -2.71 -6.31 -9.05
C VAL A 127 -3.34 -5.38 -8.02
N ALA A 128 -3.82 -4.20 -8.42
CA ALA A 128 -4.54 -3.26 -7.56
C ALA A 128 -5.92 -2.94 -8.15
N VAL A 129 -6.93 -3.71 -7.74
CA VAL A 129 -8.29 -3.63 -8.30
C VAL A 129 -9.31 -3.75 -7.18
N ASP A 130 -10.29 -2.83 -7.16
CA ASP A 130 -11.46 -2.82 -6.27
C ASP A 130 -11.12 -2.79 -4.77
N GLY A 131 -10.12 -1.98 -4.41
CA GLY A 131 -9.63 -1.81 -3.05
C GLY A 131 -8.72 -2.94 -2.56
N GLU A 132 -8.36 -3.88 -3.43
CA GLU A 132 -7.44 -4.96 -3.11
C GLU A 132 -6.10 -4.78 -3.80
N VAL A 133 -5.00 -4.95 -3.07
CA VAL A 133 -3.65 -5.05 -3.63
C VAL A 133 -3.13 -6.46 -3.41
N ILE A 134 -2.89 -7.17 -4.50
CA ILE A 134 -2.52 -8.60 -4.54
C ILE A 134 -1.14 -8.74 -5.17
N PHE A 135 -0.33 -9.64 -4.64
CA PHE A 135 1.00 -9.96 -5.17
C PHE A 135 1.02 -11.42 -5.66
N PRO A 136 0.66 -11.70 -6.93
CA PRO A 136 0.36 -13.05 -7.40
C PRO A 136 1.51 -14.05 -7.29
N MET A 137 2.75 -13.56 -7.26
CA MET A 137 3.96 -14.35 -7.05
C MET A 137 4.16 -14.80 -5.58
N ILE A 138 3.47 -14.16 -4.63
CA ILE A 138 3.49 -14.46 -3.20
C ILE A 138 2.22 -15.19 -2.78
N ASN A 139 1.06 -14.58 -3.07
CA ASN A 139 -0.28 -15.09 -2.77
C ASN A 139 -1.27 -14.52 -3.80
N LYS A 140 -2.13 -15.38 -4.37
CA LYS A 140 -3.17 -14.98 -5.32
C LYS A 140 -4.45 -14.49 -4.65
N ASN A 141 -4.63 -14.78 -3.36
CA ASN A 141 -5.70 -14.24 -2.55
C ASN A 141 -5.28 -12.89 -1.97
N PHE A 142 -6.24 -11.99 -1.82
CA PHE A 142 -6.01 -10.73 -1.13
C PHE A 142 -5.69 -10.97 0.34
N ASP A 143 -4.75 -10.17 0.86
CA ASP A 143 -4.33 -10.17 2.24
C ASP A 143 -3.95 -8.75 2.61
N VAL A 144 -4.81 -8.12 3.42
CA VAL A 144 -4.65 -6.73 3.84
C VAL A 144 -3.34 -6.51 4.62
N ASN A 145 -2.88 -7.48 5.41
CA ASN A 145 -1.63 -7.35 6.15
C ASN A 145 -0.46 -7.32 5.16
N LEU A 146 -0.46 -8.23 4.20
CA LEU A 146 0.60 -8.26 3.18
C LEU A 146 0.62 -6.96 2.36
N ALA A 147 -0.54 -6.42 2.00
CA ALA A 147 -0.64 -5.12 1.34
C ALA A 147 -0.01 -4.01 2.20
N LEU A 148 -0.49 -3.79 3.43
CA LEU A 148 0.04 -2.72 4.29
C LEU A 148 1.56 -2.83 4.53
N ILE A 149 2.05 -4.05 4.77
CA ILE A 149 3.48 -4.32 4.93
C ILE A 149 4.24 -3.97 3.65
N LYS A 150 3.75 -4.39 2.48
CA LYS A 150 4.44 -4.12 1.20
C LYS A 150 4.42 -2.66 0.83
N LEU A 151 3.37 -1.92 1.18
CA LEU A 151 3.34 -0.47 1.01
C LEU A 151 4.49 0.20 1.78
N ALA A 152 4.64 -0.13 3.08
CA ALA A 152 5.68 0.43 3.94
C ALA A 152 7.09 -0.04 3.52
N GLU A 153 7.27 -1.34 3.29
CA GLU A 153 8.55 -1.93 2.89
C GLU A 153 9.03 -1.39 1.54
N TRP A 154 8.16 -1.31 0.52
CA TRP A 154 8.55 -0.81 -0.80
C TRP A 154 8.86 0.67 -0.80
N LYS A 155 8.13 1.48 -0.03
CA LYS A 155 8.46 2.90 0.21
C LYS A 155 9.90 3.02 0.71
N ASN A 156 10.27 2.25 1.74
CA ASN A 156 11.63 2.30 2.30
C ASN A 156 12.67 1.73 1.34
N ARG A 157 12.34 0.64 0.65
CA ARG A 157 13.21 0.05 -0.39
C ARG A 157 13.53 1.02 -1.52
N ALA A 158 12.54 1.83 -1.91
CA ALA A 158 12.69 2.86 -2.94
C ALA A 158 13.46 4.10 -2.44
N GLY A 159 13.83 4.17 -1.16
CA GLY A 159 14.45 5.35 -0.57
C GLY A 159 13.51 6.56 -0.52
N MET A 160 12.19 6.33 -0.61
CA MET A 160 11.21 7.40 -0.54
C MET A 160 11.13 7.92 0.90
N LYS A 161 11.23 9.25 1.07
CA LYS A 161 11.13 9.87 2.39
C LYS A 161 9.76 9.60 3.02
N ASN A 162 8.69 9.84 2.27
CA ASN A 162 7.29 9.68 2.69
C ASN A 162 6.47 9.05 1.56
N LEU A 163 5.33 8.43 1.89
CA LEU A 163 4.27 8.21 0.91
C LEU A 163 3.73 9.56 0.43
N ILE A 164 3.39 9.65 -0.85
CA ILE A 164 3.01 10.88 -1.53
C ILE A 164 1.48 10.97 -1.63
N LYS A 165 0.94 12.13 -1.27
CA LYS A 165 -0.40 12.53 -1.67
C LYS A 165 -0.31 13.24 -3.02
N PHE A 166 -0.85 12.63 -4.07
CA PHE A 166 -0.72 13.14 -5.43
C PHE A 166 -1.76 14.23 -5.70
N GLN A 167 -1.39 15.21 -6.50
CA GLN A 167 -2.31 16.20 -7.07
C GLN A 167 -2.66 15.74 -8.49
N TYR A 168 -3.94 15.55 -8.78
CA TYR A 168 -4.46 15.08 -10.07
C TYR A 168 -5.70 15.85 -10.49
#